data_AF-A0A7C6XW34-F1
#
_entry.id   AF-A0A7C6XW34-F1
#
_cell.length_a   1.000
_cell.length_b   1.000
_cell.length_c   1.000
_cell.angle_alpha   90.00
_cell.angle_beta   90.00
_cell.angle_gamma   90.00
#
_symmetry.space_group_name_H-M   'P 1'
#
loop_
_entity.id
_entity.type
_entity.pdbx_description
1 polymer ?
#
loop_
_entity_poly.entity_id
_entity_poly.type
_entity_poly.pdbx_seq_one_letter_code
_entity_poly.pdbx_strand_id
1 'polypeptide(L)' 'MAAIEVIYLTRQDTIDAACEMLEHSTPGSQVWMVLPWRAKLGLKLVNLKRLKRTAQNLALDLRLVTRHLYTRSLAREA' A
#
# COMPACT_ATOMS: atom_id res chain seq x y z
N MET A 1 0.75 7.28 -20.96
CA MET A 1 1.16 6.08 -20.19
C MET A 1 1.25 6.52 -18.74
N ALA A 2 0.41 5.98 -17.83
CA ALA A 2 0.51 6.33 -16.42
C ALA A 2 1.84 5.77 -15.86
N ALA A 3 2.58 6.59 -15.12
CA ALA A 3 3.81 6.16 -14.47
C ALA A 3 3.47 5.08 -13.43
N ILE A 4 4.32 4.04 -13.34
CA ILE A 4 4.21 3.02 -12.30
C ILE A 4 5.32 3.28 -11.29
N GLU A 5 4.95 3.58 -10.05
CA GLU A 5 5.86 3.78 -8.94
C GLU A 5 5.82 2.56 -8.03
N VAL A 6 6.98 2.01 -7.68
CA VAL A 6 7.07 0.83 -6.82
C VAL A 6 7.70 1.22 -5.49
N ILE A 7 6.94 1.06 -4.41
CA ILE A 7 7.36 1.40 -3.05
C ILE A 7 7.60 0.10 -2.29
N TYR A 8 8.84 -0.15 -1.89
CA TYR A 8 9.20 -1.31 -1.08
C TYR A 8 9.14 -0.94 0.39
N LEU A 9 8.17 -1.50 1.11
CA LEU A 9 8.13 -1.36 2.56
C LEU A 9 9.10 -2.35 3.22
N THR A 10 9.65 -1.91 4.34
CA THR A 10 10.41 -2.71 5.28
C THR A 10 9.54 -3.09 6.48
N ARG A 11 10.06 -3.94 7.37
CA ARG A 11 9.30 -4.36 8.57
C ARG A 11 9.20 -3.28 9.63
N GLN A 12 10.06 -2.27 9.56
CA GLN A 12 10.12 -1.16 10.52
C GLN A 12 9.20 -0.02 10.11
N ASP A 13 8.79 0.02 8.84
CA ASP A 13 7.88 1.04 8.34
C ASP A 13 6.53 0.97 9.04
N THR A 14 6.04 2.16 9.38
CA THR A 14 4.76 2.37 10.03
C THR A 14 3.70 2.76 8.99
N ILE A 15 2.44 2.72 9.42
CA ILE A 15 1.34 3.19 8.57
C ILE A 15 1.46 4.65 8.19
N ASP A 16 1.99 5.49 9.08
CA ASP A 16 2.17 6.91 8.82
C ASP A 16 3.28 7.13 7.80
N ALA A 17 4.42 6.44 7.92
CA ALA A 17 5.50 6.48 6.92
C ALA A 17 5.02 6.01 5.54
N ALA A 18 4.21 4.96 5.50
CA ALA A 18 3.62 4.46 4.26
C ALA A 18 2.63 5.46 3.61
N CYS A 19 1.86 6.20 4.42
CA CYS A 19 1.01 7.28 3.93
C CYS A 19 1.83 8.46 3.40
N GLU A 20 2.89 8.88 4.10
CA GLU A 20 3.78 9.95 3.64
C GLU A 20 4.42 9.59 2.29
N MET A 21 4.85 8.34 2.10
CA MET A 21 5.37 7.87 0.81
C MET A 21 4.33 7.97 -0.32
N LEU A 22 3.04 7.73 -0.02
CA LEU A 22 1.96 7.94 -0.99
C LEU A 22 1.74 9.42 -1.30
N GLU A 23 1.83 10.30 -0.30
CA GLU A 23 1.70 11.75 -0.50
C GLU A 23 2.81 12.34 -1.36
N HIS A 24 4.01 11.72 -1.34
CA HIS A 24 5.12 12.08 -2.22
C HIS A 24 5.04 11.45 -3.62
N SER A 25 4.11 10.51 -3.85
CA SER A 25 3.94 9.85 -5.15
C SER A 25 3.23 10.77 -6.15
N THR A 26 3.49 10.56 -7.44
CA THR A 26 2.90 11.42 -8.49
C THR A 26 1.38 11.22 -8.56
N PRO A 27 0.55 12.27 -8.43
CA PRO A 27 -0.89 12.15 -8.56
C PRO A 27 -1.29 11.52 -9.90
N GLY A 28 -2.24 10.58 -9.89
CA GLY A 28 -2.66 9.85 -11.09
C GLY A 28 -1.69 8.75 -11.55
N SER A 29 -0.61 8.49 -10.80
CA SER A 29 0.25 7.34 -11.04
C SER A 29 -0.30 6.06 -10.41
N GLN A 30 0.17 4.92 -10.91
CA GLN A 30 -0.11 3.63 -10.33
C GLN A 30 0.99 3.29 -9.32
N VAL A 31 0.62 3.12 -8.05
CA VAL A 31 1.59 2.87 -6.98
C VAL A 31 1.51 1.43 -6.52
N TRP A 32 2.61 0.71 -6.62
CA TRP A 32 2.73 -0.68 -6.18
C TRP A 32 3.48 -0.71 -4.85
N MET A 33 2.74 -0.92 -3.76
CA MET A 33 3.34 -1.05 -2.44
C MET A 33 3.63 -2.52 -2.14
N VAL A 34 4.92 -2.85 -1.99
CA VAL A 34 5.38 -4.20 -1.68
C VAL A 34 5.52 -4.37 -0.17
N LEU A 35 4.67 -5.20 0.42
CA LEU A 35 4.66 -5.47 1.86
C LEU A 35 5.58 -6.66 2.20
N PRO A 36 6.52 -6.51 3.15
CA PRO A 36 7.36 -7.62 3.59
C PRO A 36 6.58 -8.56 4.49
N TRP A 37 6.99 -9.83 4.49
CA TRP A 37 6.40 -10.84 5.37
C TRP A 37 6.56 -10.45 6.85
N ARG A 38 5.48 -10.63 7.63
CA ARG A 38 5.33 -10.19 9.03
C ARG A 38 5.35 -8.68 9.26
N ALA A 39 5.13 -7.86 8.23
CA ALA A 39 4.84 -6.44 8.45
C ALA A 39 3.58 -6.31 9.32
N LYS A 40 3.71 -5.72 10.52
CA LYS A 40 2.58 -5.43 11.42
C LYS A 40 1.51 -4.59 10.73
N LEU A 41 1.92 -3.79 9.76
CA LEU A 41 1.12 -3.00 8.83
C LEU A 41 0.05 -3.83 8.10
N GLY A 42 0.43 -4.96 7.49
CA GLY A 42 -0.48 -5.82 6.73
C GLY A 42 -1.34 -6.75 7.59
N LEU A 43 -1.11 -6.79 8.90
CA LEU A 43 -1.83 -7.65 9.84
C LEU A 43 -3.08 -6.99 10.44
N LYS A 44 -3.27 -5.67 10.23
CA LYS A 44 -4.43 -4.93 10.74
C LYS A 44 -5.26 -4.34 9.60
N LEU A 45 -6.50 -4.79 9.47
CA LEU A 45 -7.47 -4.33 8.48
C LEU A 45 -7.68 -2.81 8.48
N VAL A 46 -7.59 -2.17 9.65
CA VAL A 46 -7.70 -0.70 9.81
C VAL A 46 -6.58 0.02 9.05
N ASN A 47 -5.36 -0.50 9.08
CA ASN A 47 -4.22 0.10 8.40
C ASN A 47 -4.36 0.00 6.88
N LEU A 48 -4.87 -1.13 6.38
CA LEU A 48 -5.14 -1.33 4.96
C LEU A 48 -6.22 -0.37 4.45
N LYS A 49 -7.30 -0.17 5.22
CA LYS A 49 -8.34 0.80 4.90
C LYS A 49 -7.80 2.22 4.88
N ARG A 50 -6.90 2.57 5.81
CA ARG A 50 -6.25 3.88 5.84
C ARG A 50 -5.41 4.12 4.58
N LEU A 51 -4.58 3.16 4.17
CA LEU A 51 -3.82 3.24 2.91
C LEU A 51 -4.73 3.39 1.68
N LYS A 52 -5.78 2.56 1.58
CA LYS A 52 -6.75 2.63 0.48
C LYS A 52 -7.40 4.01 0.40
N ARG A 53 -7.79 4.58 1.55
CA ARG A 53 -8.39 5.91 1.62
C ARG A 53 -7.41 7.01 1.24
N THR A 54 -6.16 6.95 1.73
CA THR A 54 -5.11 7.92 1.36
C THR A 54 -4.85 7.88 -0.14
N ALA A 55 -4.69 6.69 -0.73
CA ALA A 55 -4.51 6.56 -2.18
C ALA A 55 -5.70 7.09 -2.98
N GLN A 56 -6.94 6.82 -2.55
CA GLN A 56 -8.14 7.36 -3.18
C GLN A 56 -8.19 8.89 -3.14
N ASN A 57 -7.85 9.48 -1.98
CA ASN A 57 -7.79 10.93 -1.83
C ASN A 57 -6.74 11.57 -2.76
N LEU A 58 -5.66 10.86 -3.04
CA LEU A 58 -4.56 11.31 -3.91
C LEU A 58 -4.77 10.93 -5.39
N ALA A 59 -5.91 10.34 -5.74
CA ALA A 59 -6.21 9.81 -7.07
C ALA A 59 -5.13 8.82 -7.57
N LEU A 60 -4.53 8.04 -6.67
CA LEU A 60 -3.53 7.02 -6.97
C LEU A 60 -4.19 5.66 -7.17
N ASP A 61 -3.76 4.90 -8.18
CA ASP A 61 -4.12 3.49 -8.31
C ASP A 61 -3.18 2.64 -7.45
N LEU A 62 -3.57 2.43 -6.19
CA LEU A 62 -2.77 1.67 -5.22
C LEU A 62 -2.96 0.16 -5.39
N ARG A 63 -1.86 -0.55 -5.67
CA ARG A 63 -1.77 -2.01 -5.63
C ARG A 63 -0.90 -2.48 -4.49
N LEU A 64 -1.49 -3.20 -3.55
CA LEU A 64 -0.77 -3.88 -2.49
C LEU A 64 -0.25 -5.23 -3.01
N VAL A 65 1.07 -5.35 -3.09
CA VAL A 65 1.77 -6.57 -3.49
C VAL A 65 2.37 -7.20 -2.24
N THR A 66 1.92 -8.38 -1.88
CA THR A 66 2.50 -9.17 -0.79
C THR A 66 3.15 -10.41 -1.37
N ARG A 67 4.28 -10.84 -0.80
CA ARG A 67 4.89 -12.14 -1.13
C ARG A 67 4.15 -13.31 -0.45
N HIS A 68 3.15 -13.04 0.39
CA HIS A 68 2.44 -14.03 1.21
C HIS A 68 1.02 -14.27 0.69
N LEU A 69 0.72 -15.50 0.28
CA LEU A 69 -0.58 -15.94 -0.28
C LEU A 69 -1.80 -15.55 0.59
N TYR A 70 -1.65 -15.51 1.91
CA TYR A 70 -2.76 -15.21 2.86
C TYR A 70 -3.27 -13.76 2.83
N THR A 71 -2.44 -12.78 2.43
CA THR A 71 -2.91 -11.38 2.29
C THR A 71 -3.62 -11.14 0.95
N ARG A 72 -3.48 -12.08 -0.01
CA ARG A 72 -4.16 -12.04 -1.31
C ARG A 72 -5.66 -12.32 -1.19
N SER A 73 -6.08 -13.07 -0.17
CA SER A 73 -7.48 -13.30 0.17
C SER A 73 -8.14 -12.04 0.72
N LEU A 74 -7.47 -11.37 1.68
CA LEU A 74 -7.96 -10.14 2.32
C LEU A 74 -8.03 -8.93 1.37
N ALA A 75 -7.13 -8.84 0.38
CA ALA A 75 -7.19 -7.81 -0.66
C ALA A 75 -8.28 -8.06 -1.72
N ARG A 76 -8.78 -9.30 -1.83
CA ARG A 76 -9.85 -9.68 -2.76
C ARG A 76 -11.25 -9.51 -2.16
N GLU A 77 -11.35 -9.47 -0.83
CA GLU A 77 -12.61 -9.29 -0.10
C GLU A 77 -12.94 -7.82 0.26
N ALA A 78 -12.04 -6.85 0.00
CA ALA A 78 -12.14 -5.46 0.50
C ALA A 78 -12.28 -4.35 -0.55
#